data_AF-A0A9D5RXX3-F1
#
_entry.id   AF-A0A9D5RXX3-F1
#
_cell.length_a   1.000
_cell.length_b   1.000
_cell.length_c   1.000
_cell.angle_alpha   90.00
_cell.angle_beta   90.00
_cell.angle_gamma   90.00
#
_symmetry.space_group_name_H-M   'P 1'
#
loop_
_entity.id
_entity.type
_entity.pdbx_description
1 polymer ?
#
loop_
_entity_poly.entity_id
_entity_poly.type
_entity_poly.pdbx_seq_one_letter_code
_entity_poly.pdbx_strand_id
1 'polypeptide(L)'
;MNIFKREISYEFVKSSLCIFTAAAFLVFAGTFVLLISDDFTFMETLFEVVSALATVGLTLGITSSLSTVGKIVIIVLMYVGRVGVLTLLTYFMRKNDIYAENEIAYPQANILIG
;
A
#
# COMPACT_ATOMS: atom_id res chain seq x y z
N MET A 1 -19.23 10.15 -11.37
CA MET A 1 -20.13 9.15 -10.75
C MET A 1 -20.98 9.88 -9.72
N ASN A 2 -22.31 9.76 -9.80
CA ASN A 2 -23.24 10.57 -9.01
C ASN A 2 -23.72 9.78 -7.79
N ILE A 3 -23.35 10.23 -6.58
CA ILE A 3 -23.87 9.73 -5.30
C ILE A 3 -24.41 10.93 -4.54
N PHE A 4 -25.63 10.83 -4.00
CA PHE A 4 -26.25 11.88 -3.16
C PHE A 4 -26.33 13.30 -3.78
N LYS A 5 -26.50 13.40 -5.11
CA LYS A 5 -26.53 14.67 -5.87
C LYS A 5 -25.23 15.48 -5.84
N ARG A 6 -24.08 14.89 -5.52
CA ARG A 6 -22.75 15.49 -5.74
C ARG A 6 -21.98 14.69 -6.80
N GLU A 7 -21.39 15.39 -7.76
CA GLU A 7 -20.46 14.80 -8.72
C GLU A 7 -19.14 14.47 -8.02
N ILE A 8 -18.78 13.18 -8.00
CA ILE A 8 -17.44 12.76 -7.61
C ILE A 8 -16.54 12.95 -8.84
N SER A 9 -15.54 13.83 -8.71
CA SER A 9 -14.51 14.03 -9.73
C SER A 9 -13.72 12.73 -9.95
N TYR A 10 -13.44 12.41 -11.22
CA TYR A 10 -12.68 11.21 -11.62
C TYR A 10 -11.30 11.12 -10.96
N GLU A 11 -10.74 12.24 -10.53
CA GLU A 11 -9.45 12.29 -9.80
C GLU A 11 -9.50 11.53 -8.47
N PHE A 12 -10.62 11.59 -7.73
CA PHE A 12 -10.77 10.86 -6.47
C PHE A 12 -10.86 9.35 -6.68
N VAL A 13 -11.47 8.91 -7.78
CA VAL A 13 -11.57 7.50 -8.14
C VAL A 13 -10.19 6.93 -8.48
N LYS A 14 -9.41 7.63 -9.31
CA LYS A 14 -8.04 7.22 -9.66
C LYS A 14 -7.13 7.16 -8.44
N SER A 15 -7.24 8.16 -7.56
CA SER A 15 -6.47 8.22 -6.32
C SER A 15 -6.84 7.05 -5.39
N SER A 16 -8.14 6.78 -5.19
CA SER A 16 -8.64 5.67 -4.38
C SER A 16 -8.14 4.31 -4.88
N LEU A 17 -8.15 4.10 -6.20
CA LEU A 17 -7.63 2.88 -6.82
C LEU A 17 -6.12 2.73 -6.54
N CYS A 18 -5.34 3.80 -6.72
CA CYS A 18 -3.90 3.80 -6.48
C CYS A 18 -3.57 3.45 -5.01
N ILE A 19 -4.30 4.04 -4.05
CA ILE A 19 -4.17 3.75 -2.63
C ILE A 19 -4.48 2.29 -2.33
N PHE A 20 -5.56 1.76 -2.90
CA PHE A 20 -5.94 0.36 -2.72
C PHE A 20 -4.86 -0.58 -3.26
N THR A 21 -4.38 -0.35 -4.48
CA THR A 21 -3.32 -1.16 -5.09
C THR A 21 -2.00 -1.08 -4.30
N ALA A 22 -1.61 0.11 -3.84
CA ALA A 22 -0.41 0.29 -3.03
C ALA A 22 -0.51 -0.41 -1.66
N ALA A 23 -1.67 -0.31 -1.00
CA ALA A 23 -1.92 -1.01 0.26
C ALA A 23 -1.86 -2.54 0.06
N ALA A 24 -2.51 -3.06 -0.99
CA ALA A 24 -2.44 -4.48 -1.31
C ALA A 24 -0.99 -4.94 -1.56
N PHE A 25 -0.23 -4.17 -2.35
CA PHE A 25 1.18 -4.46 -2.62
C PHE A 25 2.01 -4.50 -1.34
N LEU A 26 1.83 -3.56 -0.42
CA LEU A 26 2.50 -3.54 0.88
C LEU A 26 2.16 -4.75 1.75
N VAL A 27 0.89 -5.18 1.77
CA VAL A 27 0.49 -6.39 2.50
C VAL A 27 1.19 -7.62 1.92
N PHE A 28 1.19 -7.78 0.60
CA PHE A 28 1.87 -8.91 -0.04
C PHE A 28 3.38 -8.89 0.23
N ALA A 29 4.03 -7.75 0.08
CA ALA A 29 5.46 -7.59 0.35
C ALA A 29 5.80 -7.88 1.81
N GLY A 30 5.04 -7.32 2.77
CA GLY A 30 5.25 -7.55 4.20
C GLY A 30 5.07 -9.02 4.58
N THR A 31 4.02 -9.67 4.06
CA THR A 31 3.74 -11.09 4.30
C THR A 31 4.86 -11.98 3.76
N PHE A 32 5.36 -11.67 2.55
CA PHE A 32 6.46 -12.40 1.93
C PHE A 32 7.77 -12.31 2.73
N VAL A 33 8.12 -11.11 3.20
CA VAL A 33 9.34 -10.90 4.00
C VAL A 33 9.25 -11.63 5.34
N LEU A 34 8.08 -11.61 5.99
CA LEU A 34 7.88 -12.32 7.26
C LEU A 34 7.91 -13.84 7.09
N LEU A 35 7.32 -14.39 6.03
CA LEU A 35 7.39 -15.83 5.72
C LEU A 35 8.80 -16.34 5.48
N ILE A 36 9.71 -15.49 4.97
CA ILE A 36 11.12 -15.84 4.80
C ILE A 36 11.88 -15.74 6.14
N SER A 37 11.48 -14.82 7.01
CA SER A 37 12.21 -14.52 8.25
C SER A 37 11.81 -15.45 9.39
N ASP A 38 10.56 -15.90 9.42
CA ASP A 38 9.97 -16.68 10.50
C ASP A 38 9.03 -17.78 9.96
N ASP A 39 9.11 -18.99 10.54
CA ASP A 39 8.27 -20.15 10.19
C ASP A 39 6.88 -20.09 10.87
N PHE A 40 6.11 -19.03 10.59
CA PHE A 40 4.71 -18.92 11.05
C PHE A 40 3.72 -19.37 9.97
N THR A 41 2.49 -19.68 10.38
CA THR A 41 1.43 -20.05 9.44
C THR A 41 1.07 -18.86 8.56
N PHE A 42 0.86 -19.06 7.26
CA PHE A 42 0.45 -18.01 6.31
C PHE A 42 -0.70 -17.14 6.83
N MET A 43 -1.73 -17.75 7.42
CA MET A 43 -2.89 -17.03 7.95
C MET A 43 -2.52 -16.13 9.14
N GLU A 44 -1.59 -16.56 9.99
CA GLU A 44 -1.14 -15.77 11.15
C GLU A 44 -0.35 -14.56 10.69
N THR A 45 0.59 -14.78 9.76
CA THR A 45 1.44 -13.72 9.20
C THR A 45 0.63 -12.69 8.43
N LEU A 46 -0.32 -13.14 7.60
CA LEU A 46 -1.19 -12.24 6.84
C LEU A 46 -2.06 -11.40 7.77
N PHE A 47 -2.61 -12.01 8.82
CA PHE A 47 -3.42 -11.29 9.81
C PHE A 47 -2.62 -10.21 10.53
N GLU A 48 -1.39 -10.51 10.95
CA GLU A 48 -0.48 -9.53 11.56
C GLU A 48 -0.17 -8.36 10.62
N VAL A 49 0.22 -8.67 9.37
CA VAL A 49 0.60 -7.64 8.40
C VAL A 49 -0.58 -6.72 8.09
N VAL A 50 -1.78 -7.28 7.92
CA VAL A 50 -3.00 -6.49 7.68
C VAL A 50 -3.36 -5.67 8.93
N SER A 51 -3.28 -6.25 10.13
CA SER A 51 -3.54 -5.54 11.39
C SER A 51 -2.57 -4.39 11.62
N ALA A 52 -1.28 -4.59 11.33
CA ALA A 52 -0.23 -3.59 11.41
C ALA A 52 -0.47 -2.44 10.41
N LEU A 53 -0.73 -2.76 9.14
CA LEU A 53 -0.98 -1.77 8.10
C LEU A 53 -2.26 -0.96 8.36
N ALA A 54 -3.33 -1.61 8.83
CA ALA A 54 -4.57 -0.94 9.18
C ALA A 54 -4.52 -0.27 10.57
N THR A 55 -3.42 -0.42 11.32
CA THR A 55 -3.24 0.08 12.68
C THR A 55 -4.33 -0.38 13.66
N VAL A 56 -4.84 -1.61 13.47
CA VAL A 56 -5.86 -2.21 14.33
C VAL A 56 -5.26 -2.60 15.68
N GLY A 57 -3.99 -3.04 15.68
CA GLY A 57 -3.25 -3.40 16.90
C GLY A 57 -3.67 -4.74 17.51
N LEU A 58 -4.40 -5.57 16.75
CA LEU A 58 -4.78 -6.92 17.16
C LEU A 58 -3.71 -7.91 16.72
N THR A 59 -3.41 -8.90 17.57
CA THR A 59 -2.43 -9.95 17.31
C THR A 59 -3.01 -11.33 17.56
N LEU A 60 -2.54 -12.33 16.80
CA LEU A 60 -2.80 -13.75 17.08
C LEU A 60 -1.79 -14.35 18.07
N GLY A 61 -0.94 -13.51 18.68
CA GLY A 61 0.05 -13.93 19.68
C GLY A 61 1.45 -14.16 19.12
N ILE A 62 1.65 -14.03 17.81
CA ILE A 62 2.95 -14.23 17.16
C ILE A 62 3.88 -13.00 17.25
N THR A 63 3.36 -11.80 17.54
CA THR A 63 4.17 -10.55 17.59
C THR A 63 5.34 -10.63 18.58
N SER A 64 5.19 -11.39 19.68
CA SER A 64 6.23 -11.56 20.70
C SER A 64 7.37 -12.48 20.25
N SER A 65 7.05 -13.49 19.42
CA SER A 65 7.98 -14.48 18.88
C SER A 65 8.63 -14.08 17.55
N LEU A 66 8.27 -12.94 16.96
CA LEU A 66 8.89 -12.45 15.73
C LEU A 66 10.40 -12.26 15.87
N SER A 67 11.14 -12.65 14.82
CA SER A 67 12.55 -12.31 14.65
C SER A 67 12.78 -10.79 14.71
N THR A 68 14.02 -10.38 14.97
CA THR A 68 14.40 -8.95 14.96
C THR A 68 14.06 -8.28 13.63
N VAL A 69 14.20 -9.02 12.51
CA VAL A 69 13.85 -8.55 11.17
C VAL A 69 12.34 -8.37 11.04
N GLY A 70 11.55 -9.38 11.45
CA GLY A 70 10.09 -9.30 11.43
C GLY A 70 9.55 -8.11 12.24
N LYS A 71 10.11 -7.85 13.43
CA LYS A 71 9.72 -6.71 14.26
C LYS A 71 9.96 -5.38 13.56
N ILE A 72 11.09 -5.21 12.88
CA ILE A 72 11.39 -3.99 12.11
C ILE A 72 10.35 -3.81 10.99
N VAL A 73 10.01 -4.89 10.27
CA VAL A 73 9.00 -4.85 9.20
C VAL A 73 7.64 -4.42 9.73
N ILE A 74 7.17 -4.99 10.85
CA ILE A 74 5.90 -4.61 11.47
C ILE A 74 5.90 -3.15 11.94
N ILE A 75 6.99 -2.67 12.55
CA ILE A 75 7.10 -1.27 12.97
C ILE A 75 6.99 -0.33 11.77
N VAL A 76 7.66 -0.66 10.66
CA VAL A 76 7.57 0.13 9.41
C VAL A 76 6.15 0.10 8.85
N LEU A 77 5.51 -1.07 8.82
CA LEU A 77 4.12 -1.22 8.35
C LEU A 77 3.13 -0.42 9.20
N MET A 78 3.28 -0.41 10.53
CA MET A 78 2.47 0.41 11.43
C MET A 78 2.68 1.91 11.20
N TYR A 79 3.93 2.34 10.99
CA TYR A 79 4.23 3.73 10.68
C TYR A 79 3.60 4.16 9.36
N VAL A 80 3.75 3.34 8.31
CA VAL A 80 3.14 3.58 6.99
C VAL A 80 1.62 3.59 7.07
N GLY A 81 1.02 2.66 7.81
CA GLY A 81 -0.41 2.60 8.08
C GLY A 81 -0.94 3.87 8.75
N ARG A 82 -0.23 4.36 9.76
CA ARG A 82 -0.61 5.55 10.55
C ARG A 82 -0.41 6.87 9.80
N VAL A 83 0.70 7.02 9.06
CA VAL A 83 0.97 8.20 8.21
C VAL A 83 -0.04 8.27 7.06
N GLY A 84 -0.59 7.13 6.69
CA GLY A 84 -1.58 6.98 5.63
C GLY A 84 -0.90 6.76 4.29
N VAL A 85 -1.29 5.68 3.63
CA VAL A 85 -0.87 5.36 2.24
C VAL A 85 -1.15 6.55 1.30
N LEU A 86 -2.21 7.32 1.57
CA LEU A 86 -2.54 8.59 0.91
C LEU A 86 -1.43 9.64 0.95
N THR A 87 -0.84 9.87 2.13
CA THR A 87 0.21 10.89 2.31
C THR A 87 1.50 10.47 1.62
N LEU A 88 1.81 9.17 1.65
CA LEU A 88 2.98 8.62 0.95
C LEU A 88 2.82 8.69 -0.57
N LEU A 89 1.64 8.33 -1.08
CA LEU A 89 1.34 8.42 -2.52
C LEU A 89 1.35 9.85 -3.01
N THR A 90 0.71 10.77 -2.28
CA THR A 90 0.72 12.20 -2.65
C THR A 90 2.13 12.79 -2.60
N TYR A 91 2.98 12.38 -1.64
CA TYR A 91 4.39 12.80 -1.60
C TYR A 91 5.20 12.26 -2.79
N PHE A 92 5.02 10.98 -3.14
CA PHE A 92 5.70 10.38 -4.29
C PHE A 92 5.24 11.00 -5.62
N MET A 93 3.93 11.25 -5.77
CA MET A 93 3.35 11.88 -6.95
C MET A 93 3.74 13.35 -7.08
N ARG A 94 3.78 14.13 -5.99
CA ARG A 94 4.26 15.54 -6.01
C ARG A 94 5.69 15.68 -6.49
N LYS A 95 6.52 14.65 -6.30
CA LYS A 95 7.90 14.66 -6.80
C LYS A 95 7.95 14.52 -8.33
N ASN A 96 6.92 13.93 -8.95
CA ASN A 96 6.81 13.82 -10.40
C ASN A 96 6.19 15.06 -11.07
N ASP A 97 5.38 15.85 -10.36
CA ASP A 97 4.86 17.12 -10.88
C ASP A 97 5.97 18.16 -11.10
N ILE A 98 7.11 18.06 -10.40
CA ILE A 98 8.29 18.92 -10.62
C ILE A 98 9.01 18.57 -11.94
N TYR A 99 8.75 17.41 -12.55
CA TYR A 99 9.30 17.01 -13.85
C TYR A 99 8.26 17.02 -14.99
N ALA A 100 7.01 17.40 -14.72
CA ALA A 100 5.93 17.42 -15.70
C ALA A 100 5.77 18.77 -16.44
N GLU A 101 6.73 19.70 -16.30
CA GLU A 101 6.82 20.90 -17.16
C GLU A 101 7.61 20.61 -18.46
N ASN A 102 7.40 19.45 -19.07
CA ASN A 102 7.78 19.23 -20.46
C ASN A 102 6.71 18.37 -21.13
N GLU A 103 5.73 19.04 -21.72
CA GLU A 103 4.79 18.48 -22.69
C GLU A 103 5.55 17.89 -23.89
N ILE A 104 5.99 16.64 -23.76
CA ILE A 104 6.35 15.81 -24.92
C ILE A 104 5.24 14.78 -25.07
N ALA A 105 4.32 15.07 -25.99
CA ALA A 105 3.24 14.16 -26.36
C ALA A 105 3.84 12.93 -27.08
N TYR A 106 3.93 11.81 -26.36
CA TYR A 106 4.37 10.54 -26.95
C TYR A 106 3.24 9.96 -27.82
N PRO A 107 3.54 9.48 -29.05
CA PRO A 107 2.54 8.86 -29.92
C PRO A 107 1.97 7.59 -29.29
N GLN A 108 0.65 7.42 -29.38
CA GLN A 108 -0.04 6.28 -28.81
C GLN A 108 0.36 4.99 -29.54
N ALA A 109 1.10 4.11 -28.87
CA ALA A 109 1.38 2.77 -29.34
C ALA A 109 0.22 1.85 -28.94
N ASN A 110 -0.41 1.23 -29.93
CA ASN A 110 -1.47 0.25 -29.70
C ASN A 110 -0.81 -1.09 -29.32
N ILE A 111 -0.69 -1.37 -28.02
CA ILE A 111 -0.11 -2.62 -27.53
C ILE A 111 -1.22 -3.66 -27.49
N LEU A 112 -1.11 -4.69 -28.31
CA LEU A 112 -2.01 -5.83 -28.27
C LEU A 112 -1.71 -6.62 -27.00
N ILE A 113 -2.58 -6.50 -25.99
CA ILE A 113 -2.53 -7.32 -24.78
C ILE A 113 -3.38 -8.55 -25.11
N GLY A 114 -2.71 -9.68 -25.36
CA GLY A 114 -3.34 -10.98 -25.58
C GLY A 114 -3.79 -11.64 -24.30
#